data_AF-K2B5E9-F1
#
_entry.id   AF-K2B5E9-F1
#
_cell.length_a   1.000
_cell.length_b   1.000
_cell.length_c   1.000
_cell.angle_alpha   90.00
_cell.angle_beta   90.00
_cell.angle_gamma   90.00
#
_symmetry.space_group_name_H-M   'P 1'
#
loop_
_entity.id
_entity.type
_entity.pdbx_description
1 polymer ?
#
loop_
_entity_poly.entity_id
_entity_poly.type
_entity_poly.pdbx_seq_one_letter_code
_entity_poly.pdbx_strand_id
1 'polypeptide(L)'
;MSNLNLPNALENLQNRSLSLNKEIRRFSKAKKFFTKTSLIAHDLRQKSNQILASAGLIGAILTSPILSATQQASISINQDNQEAKKSNSLKLLGFLQEKLPHSTYKFTPEEAKVVEQQIKENININAVAYLDDQSLNHHLGYIGFEQHLTRYPGDSLGQHNELQEAGIAPGRGAFGYFAKDANTFTTQDFLRE
;
A
#
# COMPACT_ATOMS: atom_id res chain seq x y z
N MET A 1 14.96 22.79 -27.50
CA MET A 1 13.48 22.72 -27.53
C MET A 1 13.10 21.57 -28.45
N SER A 2 12.78 20.40 -27.91
CA SER A 2 12.39 19.22 -28.69
C SER A 2 10.94 19.37 -29.15
N ASN A 3 10.74 19.54 -30.46
CA ASN A 3 9.41 19.46 -31.08
C ASN A 3 8.88 18.03 -30.92
N LEU A 4 8.02 17.81 -29.93
CA LEU A 4 7.23 16.59 -29.83
C LEU A 4 6.31 16.54 -31.05
N ASN A 5 6.63 15.65 -31.99
CA ASN A 5 5.80 15.39 -33.17
C ASN A 5 4.57 14.58 -32.73
N LEU A 6 3.61 15.31 -32.13
CA LEU A 6 2.37 14.80 -31.56
C LEU A 6 1.59 13.83 -32.46
N PRO A 7 1.43 14.06 -33.78
CA PRO A 7 0.71 13.12 -34.64
C PRO A 7 1.41 11.75 -34.73
N ASN A 8 2.73 11.72 -34.87
CA ASN A 8 3.49 10.46 -34.92
C ASN A 8 3.43 9.70 -33.59
N ALA A 9 3.44 10.43 -32.47
CA ALA A 9 3.30 9.82 -31.15
C ALA A 9 1.92 9.18 -30.95
N LEU A 10 0.85 9.84 -31.40
CA LEU A 10 -0.51 9.32 -31.35
C LEU A 10 -0.69 8.09 -32.23
N GLU A 11 -0.14 8.13 -33.45
CA GLU A 11 -0.19 7.00 -34.38
C GLU A 11 0.54 5.77 -33.81
N ASN A 12 1.74 5.97 -33.26
CA ASN A 12 2.50 4.90 -32.60
C ASN A 12 1.74 4.30 -31.39
N LEU A 13 1.07 5.14 -30.60
CA LEU A 13 0.26 4.70 -29.47
C LEU A 13 -0.96 3.88 -29.96
N GLN A 14 -1.63 4.36 -31.01
CA GLN A 14 -2.76 3.65 -31.61
C GLN A 14 -2.33 2.28 -32.13
N ASN A 15 -1.22 2.19 -32.87
CA ASN A 15 -0.66 0.93 -33.37
C ASN A 15 -0.30 -0.04 -32.24
N ARG A 16 0.30 0.47 -31.15
CA ARG A 16 0.61 -0.32 -29.96
C ARG A 16 -0.65 -0.84 -29.26
N SER A 17 -1.69 -0.01 -29.16
CA SER A 17 -2.97 -0.41 -28.56
C SER A 17 -3.66 -1.53 -29.36
N LEU A 18 -3.57 -1.47 -30.70
CA LEU A 18 -4.13 -2.48 -31.60
C LEU A 18 -3.35 -3.80 -31.49
N SER A 19 -2.03 -3.74 -31.43
CA SER A 19 -1.17 -4.92 -31.25
C SER A 19 -1.48 -5.64 -29.94
N LEU A 20 -1.54 -4.90 -28.82
CA LEU A 20 -1.89 -5.45 -27.51
C LEU A 20 -3.29 -6.06 -27.49
N ASN A 21 -4.27 -5.40 -28.11
CA ASN A 21 -5.63 -5.95 -28.23
C ASN A 21 -5.64 -7.28 -29.01
N LYS A 22 -4.85 -7.39 -30.07
CA LYS A 22 -4.70 -8.63 -30.85
C LYS A 22 -4.07 -9.73 -30.00
N GLU A 23 -3.07 -9.40 -29.19
CA GLU A 23 -2.37 -10.34 -28.32
C GLU A 23 -3.24 -10.83 -27.16
N ILE A 24 -3.94 -9.93 -26.47
CA ILE A 24 -4.87 -10.26 -25.38
C ILE A 24 -5.97 -11.22 -25.87
N ARG A 25 -6.47 -11.01 -27.10
CA ARG A 25 -7.49 -11.87 -27.71
C ARG A 25 -7.00 -13.28 -28.04
N ARG A 26 -5.69 -13.52 -28.13
CA ARG A 26 -5.12 -14.88 -28.32
C ARG A 26 -5.32 -15.75 -27.09
N PHE A 27 -5.37 -15.16 -25.91
CA PHE A 27 -5.50 -15.89 -24.65
C PHE A 27 -6.94 -15.92 -24.16
N SER A 28 -7.57 -17.10 -24.18
CA SER A 28 -8.97 -17.28 -23.78
C SER A 28 -9.25 -16.87 -22.32
N LYS A 29 -8.29 -17.09 -21.41
CA LYS A 29 -8.37 -16.68 -20.00
C LYS A 29 -8.37 -15.16 -19.87
N ALA A 30 -7.50 -14.46 -20.60
CA ALA A 30 -7.44 -13.00 -20.60
C ALA A 30 -8.74 -12.41 -21.16
N LYS A 31 -9.23 -12.96 -22.28
CA LYS A 31 -10.55 -12.60 -22.83
C LYS A 31 -11.65 -12.74 -21.78
N LYS A 32 -11.76 -13.89 -21.10
CA LYS A 32 -12.75 -14.12 -20.04
C LYS A 32 -12.60 -13.14 -18.87
N PHE A 33 -11.36 -12.83 -18.47
CA PHE A 33 -11.08 -11.85 -17.43
C PHE A 33 -11.55 -10.45 -17.82
N PHE A 34 -11.17 -9.95 -19.00
CA PHE A 34 -11.57 -8.62 -19.47
C PHE A 34 -13.05 -8.50 -19.82
N THR A 35 -13.74 -9.60 -20.12
CA THR A 35 -15.20 -9.59 -20.28
C THR A 35 -15.95 -9.65 -18.95
N LYS A 36 -15.38 -10.33 -17.94
CA LYS A 36 -15.99 -10.48 -16.61
C LYS A 36 -15.74 -9.25 -15.75
N THR A 37 -14.55 -8.67 -15.86
CA THR A 37 -14.17 -7.45 -15.19
C THR A 37 -14.56 -6.30 -16.11
N SER A 38 -15.54 -5.47 -15.73
CA SER A 38 -15.96 -4.27 -16.47
C SER A 38 -14.90 -3.15 -16.40
N LEU A 39 -13.62 -3.48 -16.56
CA LEU A 39 -12.54 -2.53 -16.80
C LEU A 39 -12.69 -2.05 -18.24
N ILE A 40 -13.70 -1.23 -18.48
CA ILE A 40 -13.90 -0.56 -19.76
C ILE A 40 -12.71 0.38 -19.93
N ALA A 41 -12.04 0.32 -21.08
CA ALA A 41 -10.90 1.19 -21.38
C ALA A 41 -11.21 2.70 -21.17
N HIS A 42 -12.50 3.06 -21.29
CA HIS A 42 -13.05 4.36 -20.92
C HIS A 42 -12.78 4.73 -19.45
N ASP A 43 -13.04 3.82 -18.50
CA ASP A 43 -12.89 4.07 -17.06
C ASP A 43 -11.41 4.16 -16.66
N LEU A 44 -10.55 3.39 -17.32
CA LEU A 44 -9.10 3.48 -17.18
C LEU A 44 -8.59 4.82 -17.71
N ARG A 45 -9.09 5.29 -18.86
CA ARG A 45 -8.74 6.59 -19.44
C ARG A 45 -9.25 7.75 -18.59
N GLN A 46 -10.44 7.62 -18.00
CA GLN A 46 -11.00 8.64 -17.10
C GLN A 46 -10.17 8.74 -15.82
N LYS A 47 -9.81 7.62 -15.20
CA LYS A 47 -8.92 7.58 -14.02
C LYS A 47 -7.51 8.08 -14.35
N SER A 48 -6.95 7.71 -15.51
CA SER A 48 -5.62 8.19 -15.92
C SER A 48 -5.63 9.68 -16.22
N ASN A 49 -6.67 10.21 -16.87
CA ASN A 49 -6.83 11.63 -17.11
C ASN A 49 -6.97 12.40 -15.78
N GLN A 50 -7.66 11.85 -14.79
CA GLN A 50 -7.76 12.43 -13.46
C GLN A 50 -6.40 12.49 -12.76
N ILE A 51 -5.60 11.43 -12.86
CA ILE A 51 -4.24 11.38 -12.30
C ILE A 51 -3.30 12.35 -13.04
N LEU A 52 -3.31 12.34 -14.37
CA LEU A 52 -2.50 13.26 -15.20
C LEU A 52 -2.88 14.72 -14.99
N ALA A 53 -4.18 15.05 -14.89
CA ALA A 53 -4.64 16.39 -14.59
C ALA A 53 -4.16 16.83 -13.19
N SER A 54 -4.23 15.93 -12.19
CA SER A 54 -3.73 16.22 -10.85
C SER A 54 -2.21 16.46 -10.82
N ALA A 55 -1.45 15.66 -11.55
CA ALA A 55 0.00 15.82 -11.68
C ALA A 55 0.38 17.09 -12.45
N GLY A 56 -0.36 17.45 -13.49
CA GLY A 56 -0.16 18.69 -14.25
C GLY A 56 -0.44 19.95 -13.42
N LEU A 57 -1.47 19.92 -12.56
CA LEU A 57 -1.76 21.02 -11.64
C LEU A 57 -0.68 21.16 -10.56
N ILE A 58 -0.18 20.06 -10.00
CA ILE A 58 0.93 20.08 -9.03
C ILE A 58 2.21 20.60 -9.68
N GLY A 59 2.51 20.19 -10.91
CA GLY A 59 3.64 20.70 -11.68
C GLY A 59 3.54 22.20 -11.95
N ALA A 60 2.34 22.68 -12.32
CA ALA A 60 2.10 24.11 -12.53
C ALA A 60 2.31 24.93 -11.24
N ILE A 61 1.87 24.42 -10.07
CA ILE A 61 2.06 25.07 -8.77
C ILE A 61 3.55 25.15 -8.38
N LEU A 62 4.34 24.11 -8.69
CA LEU A 62 5.77 24.08 -8.38
C LEU A 62 6.61 24.98 -9.29
N THR A 63 6.11 25.31 -10.49
CA THR A 63 6.84 26.15 -11.46
C THR A 63 6.29 27.57 -11.59
N SER A 64 5.14 27.87 -11.01
CA SER A 64 4.58 29.22 -11.01
C SER A 64 5.17 30.05 -9.87
N PRO A 65 5.75 31.23 -10.12
CA PRO A 65 6.09 32.15 -9.05
C PRO A 65 4.80 32.55 -8.33
N ILE A 66 4.77 32.35 -7.01
CA ILE A 66 3.62 32.63 -6.16
C ILE A 66 3.38 34.14 -6.16
N LEU A 67 2.48 34.61 -7.02
CA LEU A 67 1.81 35.89 -6.88
C LEU A 67 0.44 35.62 -6.28
N SER A 68 0.26 36.12 -5.07
CA SER A 68 -1.00 36.10 -4.32
C SER A 68 -2.14 36.67 -5.16
N ALA A 69 -3.14 35.85 -5.48
CA ALA A 69 -4.48 36.31 -5.80
C ALA A 69 -5.51 35.21 -5.50
N THR A 70 -6.30 35.46 -4.46
CA THR A 70 -7.57 34.82 -4.12
C THR A 70 -8.51 34.75 -5.31
N GLN A 71 -8.84 33.54 -5.79
CA GLN A 71 -10.13 33.25 -6.42
C GLN A 71 -10.59 31.84 -6.03
N GLN A 72 -11.57 31.79 -5.12
CA GLN A 72 -12.36 30.59 -4.84
C GLN A 72 -13.23 30.31 -6.07
N ALA A 73 -12.84 29.31 -6.85
CA ALA A 73 -13.76 28.61 -7.74
C ALA A 73 -14.37 27.46 -6.95
N SER A 74 -15.61 27.62 -6.50
CA SER A 74 -16.41 26.56 -5.89
C SER A 74 -16.85 25.58 -6.98
N ILE A 75 -16.12 24.48 -7.11
CA ILE A 75 -16.60 23.30 -7.83
C ILE A 75 -17.49 22.54 -6.86
N SER A 76 -18.80 22.62 -7.04
CA SER A 76 -19.78 21.75 -6.37
C SER A 76 -19.60 20.32 -6.88
N ILE A 77 -18.68 19.59 -6.26
CA ILE A 77 -18.61 18.13 -6.36
C ILE A 77 -19.59 17.60 -5.32
N ASN A 78 -20.53 16.74 -5.73
CA ASN A 78 -21.36 15.96 -4.80
C ASN A 78 -20.43 15.23 -3.81
N GLN A 79 -20.29 15.78 -2.60
CA GLN A 79 -19.30 15.41 -1.59
C GLN A 79 -19.87 14.52 -0.48
N ASP A 80 -21.04 13.92 -0.64
CA ASP A 80 -21.77 13.39 0.51
C ASP A 80 -21.26 12.09 1.14
N ASN A 81 -20.06 11.61 0.82
CA ASN A 81 -19.48 10.42 1.50
C ASN A 81 -17.95 10.41 1.68
N GLN A 82 -17.20 11.32 1.02
CA GLN A 82 -15.73 11.31 1.08
C GLN A 82 -15.18 12.23 2.17
N GLU A 83 -15.86 13.33 2.50
CA GLU A 83 -15.43 14.27 3.56
C GLU A 83 -15.69 13.71 4.96
N ALA A 84 -16.84 13.06 5.17
CA ALA A 84 -17.16 12.40 6.45
C ALA A 84 -16.15 11.29 6.78
N LYS A 85 -15.73 10.51 5.77
CA LYS A 85 -14.75 9.42 5.96
C LYS A 85 -13.35 9.93 6.25
N LYS A 86 -12.92 11.02 5.61
CA LYS A 86 -11.67 11.73 5.96
C LYS A 86 -11.73 12.30 7.38
N SER A 87 -12.86 12.87 7.79
CA SER A 87 -13.04 13.42 9.15
C SER A 87 -12.89 12.33 10.22
N ASN A 88 -13.52 11.17 10.05
CA ASN A 88 -13.43 10.10 11.04
C ASN A 88 -12.03 9.49 11.14
N SER A 89 -11.30 9.37 10.02
CA SER A 89 -9.90 8.93 10.05
C SER A 89 -8.99 9.90 10.81
N LEU A 90 -9.24 11.21 10.71
CA LEU A 90 -8.48 12.23 11.44
C LEU A 90 -8.81 12.21 12.94
N LYS A 91 -10.07 12.00 13.30
CA LYS A 91 -10.49 11.82 14.72
C LYS A 91 -9.82 10.61 15.35
N LEU A 92 -9.83 9.48 14.65
CA LEU A 92 -9.15 8.27 15.10
C LEU A 92 -7.65 8.50 15.25
N LEU A 93 -7.00 9.17 14.29
CA LEU A 93 -5.57 9.49 14.37
C LEU A 93 -5.24 10.35 15.59
N GLY A 94 -6.03 11.40 15.85
CA GLY A 94 -5.85 12.26 17.02
C GLY A 94 -6.01 11.48 18.33
N PHE A 95 -7.04 10.65 18.43
CA PHE A 95 -7.24 9.77 19.59
C PHE A 95 -6.05 8.83 19.83
N LEU A 96 -5.58 8.16 18.76
CA LEU A 96 -4.46 7.22 18.85
C LEU A 96 -3.16 7.94 19.24
N GLN A 97 -2.90 9.14 18.71
CA GLN A 97 -1.71 9.92 19.05
C GLN A 97 -1.71 10.44 20.50
N GLU A 98 -2.88 10.78 21.05
CA GLU A 98 -2.99 11.26 22.43
C GLU A 98 -2.89 10.12 23.45
N LYS A 99 -3.54 8.99 23.17
CA LYS A 99 -3.71 7.90 24.15
C LYS A 99 -2.64 6.83 24.09
N LEU A 100 -1.98 6.63 22.95
CA LEU A 100 -1.01 5.54 22.80
C LEU A 100 0.43 6.04 22.98
N PRO A 101 1.27 5.28 23.69
CA PRO A 101 2.69 5.62 23.83
C PRO A 101 3.43 5.47 22.49
N HIS A 102 4.57 6.15 22.33
CA HIS A 102 5.42 6.01 21.13
C HIS A 102 6.39 4.82 21.17
N SER A 103 6.17 3.86 22.08
CA SER A 103 6.99 2.66 22.26
C SER A 103 6.16 1.39 22.10
N THR A 104 6.84 0.24 21.94
CA THR A 104 6.19 -1.08 21.95
C THR A 104 5.41 -1.28 23.23
N TYR A 105 4.12 -1.64 23.11
CA TYR A 105 3.22 -1.70 24.24
C TYR A 105 2.17 -2.80 24.08
N LYS A 106 1.89 -3.53 25.16
CA LYS A 106 0.80 -4.51 25.24
C LYS A 106 -0.35 -3.90 26.03
N PHE A 107 -1.50 -3.74 25.39
CA PHE A 107 -2.70 -3.22 26.06
C PHE A 107 -3.21 -4.16 27.15
N THR A 108 -3.65 -3.56 28.24
CA THR A 108 -4.52 -4.23 29.21
C THR A 108 -5.90 -4.54 28.57
N PRO A 109 -6.67 -5.50 29.10
CA PRO A 109 -7.98 -5.84 28.56
C PRO A 109 -8.98 -4.66 28.53
N GLU A 110 -8.84 -3.71 29.46
CA GLU A 110 -9.69 -2.52 29.53
C GLU A 110 -9.31 -1.52 28.42
N GLU A 111 -8.02 -1.22 28.27
CA GLU A 111 -7.51 -0.36 27.20
C GLU A 111 -7.82 -0.92 25.81
N ALA A 112 -7.69 -2.24 25.64
CA ALA A 112 -8.00 -2.92 24.39
C ALA A 112 -9.44 -2.65 23.95
N LYS A 113 -10.43 -2.80 24.85
CA LYS A 113 -11.84 -2.53 24.54
C LYS A 113 -12.08 -1.09 24.10
N VAL A 114 -11.41 -0.13 24.73
CA VAL A 114 -11.53 1.30 24.37
C VAL A 114 -11.01 1.53 22.95
N VAL A 115 -9.84 0.97 22.62
CA VAL A 115 -9.24 1.11 21.29
C VAL A 115 -10.07 0.40 20.21
N GLU A 116 -10.52 -0.82 20.48
CA GLU A 116 -11.40 -1.60 19.59
C GLU A 116 -12.70 -0.83 19.27
N GLN A 117 -13.32 -0.25 20.31
CA GLN A 117 -14.53 0.56 20.16
C GLN A 117 -14.27 1.80 19.30
N GLN A 118 -13.18 2.53 19.55
CA GLN A 118 -12.83 3.70 18.73
C GLN A 118 -12.55 3.35 17.27
N ILE A 119 -11.89 2.22 17.00
CA ILE A 119 -11.68 1.74 15.63
C ILE A 119 -13.03 1.41 14.96
N LYS A 120 -13.91 0.71 15.67
CA LYS A 120 -15.24 0.35 15.15
C LYS A 120 -16.10 1.59 14.89
N GLU A 121 -16.13 2.56 15.79
CA GLU A 121 -16.92 3.78 15.66
C GLU A 121 -16.44 4.69 14.53
N ASN A 122 -15.12 4.84 14.36
CA ASN A 122 -14.58 5.79 13.39
C ASN A 122 -14.46 5.21 11.97
N ILE A 123 -14.06 3.94 11.82
CA ILE A 123 -13.79 3.33 10.51
C ILE A 123 -14.61 2.09 10.20
N ASN A 124 -15.52 1.67 11.09
CA ASN A 124 -16.41 0.51 10.92
C ASN A 124 -15.67 -0.80 10.65
N ILE A 125 -14.49 -0.97 11.26
CA ILE A 125 -13.71 -2.20 11.25
C ILE A 125 -13.82 -2.85 12.62
N ASN A 126 -14.14 -4.14 12.65
CA ASN A 126 -14.17 -4.91 13.89
C ASN A 126 -12.75 -5.43 14.18
N ALA A 127 -11.94 -4.61 14.84
CA ALA A 127 -10.64 -5.01 15.35
C ALA A 127 -10.80 -5.62 16.75
N VAL A 128 -10.04 -6.67 17.05
CA VAL A 128 -9.97 -7.31 18.36
C VAL A 128 -8.50 -7.55 18.73
N ALA A 129 -8.13 -7.24 19.97
CA ALA A 129 -6.79 -7.48 20.52
C ALA A 129 -6.59 -8.95 20.91
N TYR A 130 -7.70 -9.62 21.26
CA TYR A 130 -7.73 -11.04 21.63
C TYR A 130 -8.66 -11.79 20.67
N LEU A 131 -8.15 -12.83 20.04
CA LEU A 131 -8.91 -13.70 19.14
C LEU A 131 -8.72 -15.14 19.62
N ASP A 132 -9.80 -15.82 19.99
CA ASP A 132 -9.78 -17.20 20.50
C ASP A 132 -8.78 -17.43 21.64
N ASP A 133 -8.78 -16.53 22.63
CA ASP A 133 -7.85 -16.50 23.77
C ASP A 133 -6.37 -16.30 23.40
N GLN A 134 -6.07 -15.96 22.14
CA GLN A 134 -4.74 -15.61 21.67
C GLN A 134 -4.59 -14.10 21.48
N SER A 135 -3.41 -13.58 21.81
CA SER A 135 -3.05 -12.18 21.56
C SER A 135 -1.62 -12.11 21.00
N LEU A 136 -1.31 -11.01 20.33
CA LEU A 136 0.08 -10.70 20.03
C LEU A 136 0.85 -10.40 21.33
N ASN A 137 2.18 -10.52 21.26
CA ASN A 137 3.07 -10.15 22.37
C ASN A 137 2.98 -8.65 22.67
N HIS A 138 2.78 -7.83 21.63
CA HIS A 138 2.54 -6.39 21.72
C HIS A 138 1.38 -6.02 20.79
N HIS A 139 0.48 -5.15 21.24
CA HIS A 139 -0.61 -4.64 20.40
C HIS A 139 -0.19 -3.37 19.64
N LEU A 140 0.75 -2.62 20.20
CA LEU A 140 1.46 -1.54 19.54
C LEU A 140 2.92 -1.95 19.37
N GLY A 141 3.44 -1.86 18.16
CA GLY A 141 4.81 -2.21 17.87
C GLY A 141 5.35 -1.47 16.66
N TYR A 142 6.65 -1.60 16.44
CA TYR A 142 7.29 -1.14 15.23
C TYR A 142 6.92 -2.10 14.09
N ILE A 143 6.28 -1.58 13.05
CA ILE A 143 6.07 -2.35 11.83
C ILE A 143 7.42 -2.56 11.13
N GLY A 144 7.69 -3.78 10.66
CA GLY A 144 8.99 -4.16 10.10
C GLY A 144 10.03 -4.64 11.12
N PHE A 145 9.68 -4.76 12.40
CA PHE A 145 10.49 -5.49 13.40
C PHE A 145 10.08 -6.96 13.45
N GLU A 146 10.13 -7.61 12.29
CA GLU A 146 9.74 -9.02 12.15
C GLU A 146 10.89 -9.92 12.61
N GLN A 147 10.54 -11.09 13.13
CA GLN A 147 11.57 -12.09 13.45
C GLN A 147 12.24 -12.53 12.15
N HIS A 148 13.54 -12.76 12.21
CA HIS A 148 14.29 -13.29 11.09
C HIS A 148 13.74 -14.65 10.66
N LEU A 149 13.62 -14.85 9.36
CA LEU A 149 13.27 -16.15 8.80
C LEU A 149 14.53 -17.01 8.70
N THR A 150 14.38 -18.31 8.92
CA THR A 150 15.48 -19.24 8.66
C THR A 150 15.79 -19.27 7.16
N ARG A 151 16.98 -18.82 6.76
CA ARG A 151 17.32 -18.63 5.35
C ARG A 151 17.73 -19.89 4.63
N TYR A 152 18.38 -20.80 5.35
CA TYR A 152 18.87 -22.08 4.86
C TYR A 152 18.99 -23.08 6.03
N PRO A 153 19.16 -24.40 5.76
CA PRO A 153 19.39 -25.38 6.82
C PRO A 153 20.62 -25.04 7.67
N GLY A 154 20.44 -24.94 8.99
CA GLY A 154 21.51 -24.59 9.93
C GLY A 154 21.76 -23.10 10.08
N ASP A 155 20.93 -22.24 9.50
CA ASP A 155 20.94 -20.80 9.76
C ASP A 155 20.65 -20.52 11.25
N SER A 156 21.27 -19.48 11.78
CA SER A 156 21.21 -19.13 13.20
C SER A 156 21.20 -17.62 13.40
N LEU A 157 20.64 -17.16 14.52
CA LEU A 157 20.45 -15.74 14.80
C LEU A 157 21.77 -14.95 14.77
N GLY A 158 22.89 -15.56 15.17
CA GLY A 158 24.20 -14.91 15.13
C GLY A 158 24.73 -14.61 13.72
N GLN A 159 24.11 -15.19 12.68
CA GLN A 159 24.41 -14.92 11.27
C GLN A 159 23.52 -13.82 10.68
N HIS A 160 22.64 -13.22 11.49
CA HIS A 160 21.80 -12.08 11.13
C HIS A 160 22.45 -10.80 11.67
N ASN A 161 22.69 -9.84 10.77
CA ASN A 161 23.43 -8.62 11.10
C ASN A 161 22.55 -7.55 11.75
N GLU A 162 21.26 -7.58 11.45
CA GLU A 162 20.30 -6.56 11.89
C GLU A 162 19.49 -7.11 13.06
N LEU A 163 19.21 -6.26 14.05
CA LEU A 163 18.16 -6.43 15.07
C LEU A 163 17.96 -7.87 15.59
N GLN A 164 19.03 -8.53 16.04
CA GLN A 164 18.98 -9.87 16.62
C GLN A 164 17.99 -9.99 17.80
N GLU A 165 17.63 -8.86 18.42
CA GLU A 165 16.57 -8.75 19.43
C GLU A 165 15.20 -9.26 18.95
N ALA A 166 14.92 -9.21 17.64
CA ALA A 166 13.70 -9.78 17.06
C ALA A 166 13.68 -11.32 17.08
N GLY A 167 14.86 -11.95 17.18
CA GLY A 167 15.03 -13.40 17.19
C GLY A 167 14.77 -14.05 15.82
N ILE A 168 14.72 -15.38 15.80
CA ILE A 168 14.36 -16.18 14.63
C ILE A 168 12.96 -16.76 14.83
N ALA A 169 12.14 -16.72 13.79
CA ALA A 169 10.84 -17.37 13.78
C ALA A 169 11.00 -18.90 13.97
N PRO A 170 10.17 -19.54 14.83
CA PRO A 170 10.27 -20.99 15.08
C PRO A 170 9.90 -21.83 13.84
N GLY A 171 9.12 -21.25 12.92
CA GLY A 171 8.75 -21.85 11.65
C GLY A 171 9.59 -21.35 10.49
N ARG A 172 9.52 -22.07 9.36
CA ARG A 172 10.01 -21.54 8.08
C ARG A 172 8.98 -20.58 7.49
N GLY A 173 9.43 -19.60 6.72
CA GLY A 173 8.52 -18.75 5.94
C GLY A 173 7.66 -19.58 4.97
N ALA A 174 6.64 -18.97 4.38
CA ALA A 174 5.69 -19.66 3.48
C ALA A 174 6.37 -20.35 2.27
N PHE A 175 7.59 -19.92 1.92
CA PHE A 175 8.39 -20.47 0.82
C PHE A 175 9.50 -21.44 1.28
N GLY A 176 9.60 -21.74 2.58
CA GLY A 176 10.65 -22.58 3.14
C GLY A 176 11.96 -21.82 3.30
N TYR A 177 13.07 -22.44 2.86
CA TYR A 177 14.39 -21.81 2.84
C TYR A 177 14.58 -21.00 1.55
N PHE A 178 15.27 -19.86 1.66
CA PHE A 178 15.66 -19.06 0.51
C PHE A 178 16.81 -19.69 -0.27
N ALA A 179 17.69 -20.43 0.41
CA ALA A 179 18.82 -21.15 -0.20
C ALA A 179 18.94 -22.60 0.31
N LYS A 180 19.72 -23.42 -0.41
CA LYS A 180 19.95 -24.82 -0.04
C LYS A 180 20.94 -24.95 1.12
N ASP A 181 21.87 -24.01 1.21
CA ASP A 181 22.93 -23.94 2.19
C ASP A 181 23.48 -22.49 2.27
N ALA A 182 24.40 -22.23 3.20
CA ALA A 182 25.03 -20.92 3.36
C ALA A 182 25.83 -20.45 2.13
N ASN A 183 26.38 -21.39 1.34
CA ASN A 183 27.25 -21.06 0.19
C ASN A 183 26.45 -20.63 -1.03
N THR A 184 25.20 -21.08 -1.14
CA THR A 184 24.27 -20.76 -2.22
C THR A 184 23.37 -19.57 -1.90
N PHE A 185 23.48 -19.00 -0.68
CA PHE A 185 22.71 -17.84 -0.27
C PHE A 185 23.28 -16.56 -0.88
N THR A 186 22.47 -15.90 -1.72
CA THR A 186 22.88 -14.69 -2.44
C THR A 186 22.31 -13.42 -1.81
N THR A 187 22.83 -12.25 -2.20
CA THR A 187 22.23 -10.96 -1.82
C THR A 187 20.78 -10.83 -2.30
N GLN A 188 20.43 -11.46 -3.42
CA GLN A 188 19.04 -11.49 -3.87
C GLN A 188 18.15 -12.27 -2.90
N ASP A 189 18.66 -13.36 -2.33
CA ASP A 189 17.94 -14.16 -1.34
C ASP A 189 17.82 -13.42 0.00
N PHE A 190 18.83 -12.62 0.36
CA PHE A 190 18.77 -11.71 1.51
C PHE A 190 17.66 -10.67 1.38
N LEU A 191 17.44 -10.11 0.19
CA LEU A 191 16.35 -9.15 -0.03
C LEU A 191 14.95 -9.79 -0.06
N ARG A 192 14.86 -11.12 0.02
CA ARG A 192 13.59 -11.87 0.06
C ARG A 192 13.23 -12.35 1.45
N GLU A 193 14.19 -12.30 2.38
CA GLU A 193 13.93 -12.35 3.82
C GLU A 193 13.09 -11.14 4.24
#